data_AF-A0A7C8Z644-F1
#
_entry.id   AF-A0A7C8Z644-F1
#
_cell.length_a   1.000
_cell.length_b   1.000
_cell.length_c   1.000
_cell.angle_alpha   90.00
_cell.angle_beta   90.00
_cell.angle_gamma   90.00
#
_symmetry.space_group_name_H-M   'P 1'
#
loop_
_entity.id
_entity.type
_entity.pdbx_description
1 polymer ?
#
loop_
_entity_poly.entity_id
_entity_poly.type
_entity_poly.pdbx_seq_one_letter_code
_entity_poly.pdbx_strand_id
1 'polypeptide(L)'
;ADQEKLSFKNSPENRGKWCDVGLWKYSRHPNYFGEIFLWWGIFLGSTPVLKGAEWLVILGPAFLTFLLLFVSGIPLLEDSSDKKYGNVANYRQYKKVTRRNHHVSIEKKTSRA
;
A
#
# COMPACT_ATOMS: atom_id res chain seq x y z
N ALA A 1 11.49 0.95 -3.06
CA ALA A 1 10.43 0.65 -2.07
C ALA A 1 10.67 -0.67 -1.34
N ASP A 2 10.50 -1.84 -1.97
CA ASP A 2 10.64 -3.13 -1.28
C ASP A 2 12.06 -3.41 -0.82
N GLN A 3 13.07 -3.12 -1.66
CA GLN A 3 14.48 -3.20 -1.27
C GLN A 3 14.80 -2.30 -0.07
N GLU A 4 14.33 -1.05 -0.05
CA GLU A 4 14.53 -0.15 1.10
C GLU A 4 13.91 -0.74 2.38
N LYS A 5 12.71 -1.33 2.30
CA LYS A 5 12.05 -1.97 3.43
C LYS A 5 12.78 -3.23 3.91
N LEU A 6 13.34 -4.01 2.99
CA LEU A 6 14.14 -5.18 3.32
C LEU A 6 15.44 -4.76 4.01
N SER A 7 16.17 -3.81 3.44
CA SER A 7 17.37 -3.25 4.05
C SER A 7 17.10 -2.69 5.44
N PHE A 8 16.02 -1.90 5.60
CA PHE A 8 15.61 -1.37 6.90
C PHE A 8 15.36 -2.47 7.93
N LYS A 9 14.64 -3.54 7.56
CA LYS A 9 14.32 -4.66 8.46
C LYS A 9 15.53 -5.51 8.83
N ASN A 10 16.51 -5.60 7.94
CA ASN A 10 17.72 -6.40 8.15
C ASN A 10 18.71 -5.73 9.11
N SER A 11 18.61 -4.41 9.32
CA SER A 11 19.45 -3.71 10.29
C SER A 11 19.03 -4.04 11.74
N PRO A 12 19.96 -4.52 12.60
CA PRO A 12 19.66 -4.86 13.99
C PRO A 12 19.06 -3.71 14.81
N GLU A 13 19.46 -2.47 14.52
CA GLU A 13 19.02 -1.24 15.19
C GLU A 13 17.56 -0.87 14.91
N ASN A 14 16.97 -1.47 13.86
CA ASN A 14 15.61 -1.23 13.40
C ASN A 14 14.63 -2.32 13.86
N ARG A 15 15.10 -3.30 14.63
CA ARG A 15 14.23 -4.34 15.21
C ARG A 15 13.14 -3.69 16.04
N GLY A 16 11.90 -4.11 15.80
CA GLY A 16 10.73 -3.56 16.50
C GLY A 16 10.33 -2.14 16.07
N LYS A 17 10.89 -1.59 14.98
CA LYS A 17 10.46 -0.31 14.39
C LYS A 17 9.68 -0.54 13.10
N TRP A 18 8.98 0.50 12.63
CA TRP A 18 8.38 0.55 11.29
C TRP A 18 9.33 1.26 10.33
N CYS A 19 9.24 0.94 9.04
CA CYS A 19 10.06 1.58 8.02
C CYS A 19 9.46 2.96 7.71
N ASP A 20 10.18 4.03 8.04
CA ASP A 20 9.81 5.43 7.77
C ASP A 20 10.88 6.20 6.97
N VAL A 21 11.81 5.47 6.36
CA VAL A 21 12.91 6.03 5.56
C VAL A 21 12.60 6.04 4.06
N GLY A 22 13.27 6.92 3.31
CA GLY A 22 13.17 6.98 1.85
C GLY A 22 11.72 7.19 1.37
N LEU A 23 11.26 6.36 0.44
CA LEU A 23 9.89 6.42 -0.08
C LEU A 23 8.81 6.17 0.99
N TRP A 24 9.14 5.40 2.04
CA TRP A 24 8.22 5.09 3.13
C TRP A 24 7.97 6.28 4.07
N LYS A 25 8.77 7.34 3.97
CA LYS A 25 8.52 8.62 4.66
C LYS A 25 7.34 9.37 4.07
N TYR A 26 7.09 9.21 2.77
CA TYR A 26 6.09 9.98 2.03
C TYR A 26 4.77 9.22 1.86
N SER A 27 4.83 7.90 1.71
CA SER A 27 3.67 7.02 1.59
C SER A 27 3.86 5.78 2.46
N ARG A 28 2.76 5.26 3.03
CA ARG A 28 2.77 3.99 3.76
C ARG A 28 2.89 2.77 2.86
N HIS A 29 2.57 2.91 1.58
CA HIS A 29 2.58 1.82 0.60
C HIS A 29 3.14 2.29 -0.75
N PRO A 30 4.40 2.75 -0.81
CA PRO A 30 4.99 3.27 -2.04
C PRO A 30 5.18 2.17 -3.10
N ASN A 31 5.31 0.91 -2.67
CA ASN A 31 5.41 -0.24 -3.56
C ASN A 31 4.11 -0.49 -4.36
N TYR A 32 2.95 -0.36 -3.73
CA TYR A 32 1.66 -0.54 -4.42
C TYR A 32 1.39 0.54 -5.45
N PHE A 33 1.89 1.76 -5.24
CA PHE A 33 1.82 2.79 -6.26
C PHE A 33 2.60 2.40 -7.52
N GLY A 34 3.82 1.88 -7.36
CA GLY A 34 4.63 1.40 -8.47
C GLY A 34 3.98 0.24 -9.22
N GLU A 35 3.40 -0.72 -8.49
CA GLU A 35 2.66 -1.85 -9.07
C GLU A 35 1.47 -1.37 -9.92
N ILE A 36 0.61 -0.52 -9.35
CA ILE A 36 -0.55 0.04 -10.07
C ILE A 36 -0.06 0.79 -11.32
N PHE A 37 0.93 1.68 -11.18
CA PHE A 37 1.46 2.46 -12.29
C PHE A 37 2.04 1.58 -13.41
N LEU A 38 2.77 0.51 -13.06
CA LEU A 38 3.33 -0.44 -14.01
C LEU A 38 2.23 -1.11 -14.84
N TRP A 39 1.19 -1.64 -14.20
CA TRP A 39 0.12 -2.35 -14.90
C TRP A 39 -0.73 -1.44 -15.78
N TRP A 40 -1.01 -0.22 -15.31
CA TRP A 40 -1.64 0.80 -16.15
C TRP A 40 -0.74 1.24 -17.30
N GLY A 41 0.57 1.33 -17.10
CA GLY A 41 1.55 1.61 -18.15
C GLY A 41 1.58 0.52 -19.23
N ILE A 42 1.59 -0.76 -18.83
CA ILE A 42 1.52 -1.90 -19.76
C ILE A 42 0.21 -1.86 -20.56
N PHE A 43 -0.93 -1.59 -19.89
CA PHE A 43 -2.21 -1.46 -20.56
C PHE A 43 -2.23 -0.31 -21.58
N LEU A 44 -1.72 0.87 -21.20
CA LEU A 44 -1.63 2.01 -22.11
C LEU A 44 -0.69 1.71 -23.29
N GLY A 45 0.43 1.02 -23.05
CA GLY A 45 1.36 0.59 -24.10
C GLY A 45 0.77 -0.45 -25.05
N SER A 46 -0.19 -1.27 -24.62
CA SER A 46 -0.87 -2.23 -25.49
C SER A 46 -2.03 -1.62 -26.29
N THR A 47 -2.53 -0.42 -25.94
CA THR A 47 -3.66 0.21 -26.64
C THR A 47 -3.56 0.26 -28.17
N PRO A 48 -2.39 0.47 -28.82
CA PRO A 48 -2.31 0.53 -30.29
C PRO A 48 -2.60 -0.80 -30.98
N VAL A 49 -2.47 -1.93 -30.27
CA VAL A 49 -2.68 -3.27 -30.83
C VAL A 49 -4.03 -3.88 -30.49
N LEU A 50 -4.81 -3.29 -29.57
CA LEU A 50 -6.10 -3.81 -29.13
C LEU A 50 -7.22 -3.53 -30.13
N LYS A 51 -7.99 -4.57 -30.50
CA LYS A 51 -9.15 -4.50 -31.39
C LYS A 51 -10.35 -5.26 -30.81
N GLY A 52 -11.55 -4.70 -30.96
CA GLY A 52 -12.82 -5.37 -30.62
C GLY A 52 -12.88 -5.87 -29.16
N ALA A 53 -12.99 -7.19 -28.97
CA ALA A 53 -13.11 -7.80 -27.65
C ALA A 53 -11.81 -7.76 -26.81
N GLU A 54 -10.66 -7.45 -27.40
CA GLU A 54 -9.37 -7.41 -26.69
C GLU A 54 -9.31 -6.29 -25.65
N TRP A 55 -10.17 -5.28 -25.75
CA TRP A 55 -10.34 -4.21 -24.75
C TRP A 55 -10.73 -4.73 -23.36
N LEU A 56 -11.24 -5.96 -23.25
CA LEU A 56 -11.50 -6.62 -21.97
C LEU A 56 -10.24 -6.77 -21.11
N VAL A 57 -9.04 -6.65 -21.69
CA VAL A 57 -7.76 -6.65 -20.94
C VAL A 57 -7.69 -5.55 -19.88
N ILE A 58 -8.46 -4.46 -20.00
CA ILE A 58 -8.57 -3.41 -18.97
C ILE A 58 -9.06 -3.95 -17.61
N LEU A 59 -9.81 -5.05 -17.62
CA LEU A 59 -10.27 -5.71 -16.39
C LEU A 59 -9.10 -6.21 -15.55
N GLY A 60 -7.96 -6.55 -16.16
CA GLY A 60 -6.74 -6.94 -15.47
C GLY A 60 -6.19 -5.87 -14.52
N PRO A 61 -5.69 -4.72 -15.02
CA PRO A 61 -5.16 -3.65 -14.18
C PRO A 61 -6.23 -3.07 -13.24
N ALA A 62 -7.50 -3.01 -13.67
CA ALA A 62 -8.60 -2.56 -12.81
C ALA A 62 -8.82 -3.52 -11.63
N PHE A 63 -8.89 -4.83 -11.88
CA PHE A 63 -9.07 -5.84 -10.84
C PHE A 63 -7.87 -5.92 -9.90
N LEU A 64 -6.64 -5.86 -10.43
CA LEU A 64 -5.44 -5.82 -9.60
C LEU A 64 -5.40 -4.58 -8.70
N THR A 65 -5.74 -3.40 -9.26
CA THR A 65 -5.86 -2.16 -8.49
C THR A 65 -6.89 -2.33 -7.37
N PHE A 66 -8.03 -2.95 -7.67
CA PHE A 66 -9.06 -3.22 -6.66
C PHE A 66 -8.57 -4.14 -5.53
N LEU A 67 -7.90 -5.25 -5.86
CA LEU A 67 -7.37 -6.18 -4.85
C LEU A 67 -6.34 -5.52 -3.92
N LEU A 68 -5.43 -4.73 -4.50
CA LEU A 68 -4.38 -4.05 -3.74
C LEU A 68 -4.93 -2.96 -2.83
N LEU A 69 -5.94 -2.22 -3.27
CA LEU A 69 -6.49 -1.11 -2.49
C LEU A 69 -7.53 -1.56 -1.45
N PHE A 70 -8.38 -2.55 -1.77
CA PHE A 70 -9.59 -2.82 -1.00
C PHE A 70 -9.63 -4.18 -0.30
N VAL A 71 -9.01 -5.22 -0.86
CA VAL A 71 -9.19 -6.59 -0.34
C VAL A 71 -8.05 -6.99 0.58
N SER A 72 -6.84 -7.17 0.03
CA SER A 72 -5.74 -7.84 0.73
C SER A 72 -4.51 -6.96 0.94
N GLY A 73 -4.38 -5.87 0.20
CA GLY A 73 -3.20 -5.03 0.27
C GLY A 73 -3.21 -4.12 1.51
N ILE A 74 -3.69 -2.89 1.33
CA ILE A 74 -3.50 -1.81 2.32
C ILE A 74 -4.20 -2.09 3.67
N PRO A 75 -5.50 -2.43 3.74
CA PRO A 75 -6.20 -2.51 5.02
C PRO A 75 -5.64 -3.60 5.96
N LEU A 76 -5.30 -4.77 5.42
CA LEU A 76 -4.75 -5.87 6.21
C LEU A 76 -3.33 -5.57 6.71
N LEU A 77 -2.48 -4.94 5.88
CA LEU A 77 -1.14 -4.54 6.30
C LEU A 77 -1.18 -3.43 7.36
N GLU A 78 -2.10 -2.48 7.24
CA GLU A 78 -2.28 -1.44 8.26
C GLU A 78 -2.76 -2.02 9.58
N ASP A 79 -3.76 -2.93 9.56
CA ASP A 79 -4.27 -3.58 10.78
C ASP A 79 -3.17 -4.39 11.50
N SER A 80 -2.33 -5.10 10.73
CA SER A 80 -1.17 -5.82 11.27
C SER A 80 -0.12 -4.87 11.88
N SER A 81 0.14 -3.74 11.21
CA SER A 81 1.09 -2.73 11.70
C SER A 81 0.55 -2.00 12.93
N ASP A 82 -0.74 -1.72 12.98
CA ASP A 82 -1.43 -1.11 14.12
C ASP A 82 -1.43 -2.02 15.34
N LYS A 83 -1.62 -3.33 15.16
CA LYS A 83 -1.48 -4.31 16.24
C LYS A 83 -0.08 -4.31 16.84
N LYS A 84 0.96 -4.12 16.02
CA LYS A 84 2.35 -4.17 16.45
C LYS A 84 2.86 -2.85 17.03
N TYR A 85 2.44 -1.71 16.47
CA TYR A 85 3.03 -0.40 16.76
C TYR A 85 2.01 0.65 17.23
N GLY A 86 0.71 0.35 17.28
CA GLY A 86 -0.36 1.32 17.59
C GLY A 86 -0.22 2.02 18.95
N ASN A 87 0.42 1.35 19.93
CA ASN A 87 0.67 1.92 21.25
C ASN A 87 1.82 2.95 21.26
N VAL A 88 2.65 3.01 20.22
CA VAL A 88 3.81 3.90 20.13
C VAL A 88 3.39 5.30 19.61
N ALA A 89 3.69 6.35 20.39
CA ALA A 89 3.31 7.73 20.04
C ALA A 89 3.89 8.19 18.70
N ASN A 90 5.17 7.88 18.44
CA ASN A 90 5.86 8.22 17.20
C ASN A 90 5.23 7.53 15.98
N TYR A 91 4.74 6.29 16.12
CA TYR A 91 4.05 5.58 15.05
C TYR A 91 2.70 6.23 14.72
N ARG A 92 1.95 6.64 15.74
CA ARG A 92 0.70 7.38 15.54
C ARG A 92 0.94 8.71 14.83
N GLN A 93 2.03 9.40 15.17
CA GLN A 93 2.41 10.64 14.49
C GLN A 93 2.78 10.38 13.02
N TYR A 94 3.59 9.34 12.77
CA TYR A 94 3.92 8.89 11.42
C TYR A 94 2.65 8.61 10.58
N LYS A 95 1.65 7.90 11.13
CA LYS A 95 0.38 7.64 10.44
C LYS A 95 -0.44 8.90 10.15
N LYS A 96 -0.34 9.94 10.99
CA LYS A 96 -1.05 11.22 10.80
C LYS A 96 -0.42 12.04 9.67
N VAL A 97 0.91 12.08 9.60
CA VAL A 97 1.64 12.89 8.61
C VAL A 97 1.79 12.19 7.26
N THR A 98 1.75 10.86 7.23
CA THR A 98 1.80 10.09 5.99
C THR A 98 0.41 9.85 5.43
N ARG A 99 0.19 10.25 4.17
CA ARG A 99 -1.09 10.02 3.50
C ARG A 99 -1.39 8.53 3.47
N ARG A 100 -2.61 8.18 3.87
CA ARG A 100 -3.26 6.97 3.39
C ARG A 100 -3.72 7.34 1.99
N ASN A 101 -3.27 6.64 0.95
CA ASN A 101 -3.68 6.95 -0.42
C ASN A 101 -5.19 6.70 -0.69
N HIS A 102 -5.99 6.39 0.35
CA HIS A 102 -7.44 6.35 0.29
C HIS A 102 -8.10 6.73 1.62
N HIS A 103 -9.19 7.51 1.56
CA HIS A 103 -10.08 7.84 2.68
C HIS A 103 -11.17 6.77 2.79
N VAL A 104 -10.85 5.59 3.34
CA VAL A 104 -11.89 4.66 3.81
C VAL A 104 -11.88 4.71 5.34
N SER A 105 -12.74 5.56 5.91
CA SER A 105 -13.05 5.52 7.34
C SER A 105 -13.70 4.17 7.63
N ILE A 106 -12.90 3.15 7.94
CA ILE A 106 -13.42 2.01 8.67
C ILE A 106 -13.51 2.48 10.11
N GLU A 107 -14.68 3.02 10.43
CA GLU A 107 -15.21 3.15 11.76
C GLU A 107 -15.27 1.74 12.39
N LYS A 108 -14.12 1.22 12.85
CA LYS A 108 -14.12 0.07 13.76
C LYS A 108 -14.60 0.60 15.11
N LYS A 109 -15.93 0.58 15.25
CA LYS A 109 -16.68 0.60 16.49
C LYS A 109 -15.86 0.01 17.63
N THR A 110 -15.73 0.79 18.69
CA THR A 110 -15.96 0.39 20.07
C THR A 110 -16.59 -1.00 20.18
N SER A 111 -15.77 -2.01 20.46
CA SER A 111 -16.21 -3.26 21.07
C SER A 111 -15.11 -3.73 22.02
N ARG A 112 -14.83 -2.87 23.01
CA ARG A 112 -14.55 -3.36 24.37
C ARG A 112 -15.89 -3.29 25.10
N ALA A 113 -16.46 -4.46 25.35
CA ALA A 113 -17.34 -4.77 26.46
C ALA A 113 -17.01 -6.21 26.85
#